data_AF-A0A7S0JDD8-F1
#
_entry.id   AF-A0A7S0JDD8-F1
#
_cell.length_a   1.000
_cell.length_b   1.000
_cell.length_c   1.000
_cell.angle_alpha   90.00
_cell.angle_beta   90.00
_cell.angle_gamma   90.00
#
_symmetry.space_group_name_H-M   'P 1'
#
loop_
_entity.id
_entity.type
_entity.pdbx_description
1 polymer ?
#
loop_
_entity_poly.entity_id
_entity_poly.type
_entity_poly.pdbx_seq_one_letter_code
_entity_poly.pdbx_strand_id
1 'polypeptide(L)'
;GTPAVRVLRLGSGPSFTTPQILDGHDVVLPQGDSPHHLKPSPNRTYEASTVHFEISTPTEAPTTYSYEMQTRTLELRHPLHKRSKKTAAEFTCEMRWALAEDGTAIPVTISHQRGLLLDGSNPMLATCYGAYGVCVDADFRAEYLSLLERGWVLALVHVRGGGELGARWHKAARGACKRVSADDLGVAIRTMHAWGYSAPERTTAQADSAGALALGLLLSTRPELLRAA
;
A
#
# COMPACT_ATOMS: atom_id res chain seq x y z
N GLY A 1 14.23 -2.32 8.24
CA GLY A 1 14.94 -3.38 7.51
C GLY A 1 14.48 -3.33 6.08
N THR A 2 15.35 -3.66 5.13
CA THR A 2 15.01 -3.67 3.70
C THR A 2 13.89 -4.68 3.43
N PRO A 3 12.85 -4.33 2.66
CA PRO A 3 11.81 -5.26 2.25
C PRO A 3 12.40 -6.50 1.57
N ALA A 4 11.97 -7.69 2.03
CA ALA A 4 12.46 -8.95 1.51
C ALA A 4 11.38 -10.03 1.56
N VAL A 5 11.46 -10.99 0.65
CA VAL A 5 10.67 -12.22 0.71
C VAL A 5 11.45 -13.26 1.52
N ARG A 6 10.85 -13.73 2.62
CA ARG A 6 11.39 -14.85 3.39
C ARG A 6 11.02 -16.16 2.71
N VAL A 7 12.01 -16.93 2.29
CA VAL A 7 11.82 -18.30 1.79
C VAL A 7 12.13 -19.25 2.92
N LEU A 8 11.20 -20.16 3.22
CA LEU A 8 11.33 -21.15 4.29
C LEU A 8 11.34 -22.55 3.70
N ARG A 9 12.39 -23.33 3.99
CA ARG A 9 12.40 -24.75 3.71
C ARG A 9 11.73 -25.48 4.86
N LEU A 10 10.64 -26.16 4.56
CA LEU A 10 9.88 -26.94 5.54
C LEU A 10 10.33 -28.40 5.51
N GLY A 11 10.36 -29.03 6.68
CA GLY A 11 10.60 -30.46 6.84
C GLY A 11 9.35 -31.29 6.61
N SER A 12 9.53 -32.57 6.31
CA SER A 12 8.45 -33.55 6.25
C SER A 12 7.99 -33.88 7.67
N GLY A 13 6.78 -33.44 8.02
CA GLY A 13 6.07 -33.83 9.25
C GLY A 13 4.69 -34.40 8.92
N PRO A 14 4.04 -35.12 9.87
CA PRO A 14 2.68 -35.59 9.66
C PRO A 14 1.74 -34.43 9.36
N SER A 15 0.77 -34.65 8.47
CA SER A 15 -0.11 -33.66 7.82
C SER A 15 -0.96 -32.79 8.77
N PHE A 16 -0.91 -33.03 10.08
CA PHE A 16 -1.67 -32.33 11.12
C PHE A 16 -0.80 -31.56 12.13
N THR A 17 0.51 -31.53 11.94
CA THR A 17 1.44 -30.80 12.83
C THR A 17 2.01 -29.57 12.13
N THR A 18 2.34 -28.53 12.88
CA THR A 18 3.03 -27.35 12.34
C THR A 18 4.34 -27.82 11.70
N PRO A 19 4.55 -27.59 10.39
CA PRO A 19 5.75 -28.07 9.72
C PRO A 19 6.99 -27.42 10.32
N GLN A 20 8.02 -28.23 10.59
CA GLN A 20 9.28 -27.76 11.13
C GLN A 20 10.00 -26.92 10.07
N ILE A 21 10.46 -25.72 10.44
CA ILE A 21 11.32 -24.90 9.59
C ILE A 21 12.74 -25.47 9.68
N LEU A 22 13.29 -25.96 8.57
CA LEU A 22 14.63 -26.53 8.48
C LEU A 22 15.69 -25.48 8.15
N ASP A 23 15.37 -24.58 7.23
CA ASP A 23 16.25 -23.50 6.77
C ASP A 23 15.39 -22.32 6.32
N GLY A 24 15.99 -21.12 6.26
CA GLY A 24 15.33 -19.98 5.64
C GLY A 24 16.29 -18.84 5.34
N HIS A 25 16.01 -18.16 4.24
CA HIS A 25 16.81 -17.04 3.77
C HIS A 25 15.91 -15.94 3.22
N ASP A 26 16.47 -14.74 3.11
CA ASP A 26 15.78 -13.55 2.64
C ASP A 26 16.18 -13.26 1.19
N VAL A 27 15.18 -12.95 0.36
CA VAL A 27 15.36 -12.49 -1.02
C VAL A 27 15.08 -10.99 -1.03
N VAL A 28 16.13 -10.19 -1.16
CA VAL A 28 16.01 -8.73 -1.25
C VAL A 28 15.33 -8.36 -2.56
N LEU A 29 14.35 -7.48 -2.48
CA LEU A 29 13.57 -7.07 -3.65
C LEU A 29 14.24 -5.89 -4.38
N PRO A 30 14.20 -5.85 -5.72
CA PRO A 30 14.89 -4.82 -6.51
C PRO A 30 14.33 -3.41 -6.32
N GLN A 31 13.14 -3.26 -5.78
CA GLN A 31 12.48 -1.97 -5.49
C GLN A 31 13.07 -1.26 -4.27
N GLY A 32 13.95 -1.92 -3.50
CA GLY A 32 14.52 -1.38 -2.28
C GLY A 32 13.42 -1.00 -1.28
N ASP A 33 13.51 0.23 -0.74
CA ASP A 33 12.60 0.71 0.31
C ASP A 33 11.34 1.41 -0.20
N SER A 34 11.18 1.57 -1.53
CA SER A 34 9.95 2.16 -2.10
C SER A 34 8.74 1.29 -1.75
N PRO A 35 7.60 1.85 -1.30
CA PRO A 35 6.36 1.10 -1.15
C PRO A 35 5.99 0.36 -2.44
N HIS A 36 5.71 -0.93 -2.32
CA HIS A 36 5.39 -1.82 -3.44
C HIS A 36 4.42 -2.92 -3.01
N HIS A 37 3.69 -3.45 -3.98
CA HIS A 37 2.83 -4.61 -3.82
C HIS A 37 3.48 -5.83 -4.47
N LEU A 38 3.55 -6.92 -3.70
CA LEU A 38 4.02 -8.22 -4.16
C LEU A 38 2.84 -9.17 -4.29
N LYS A 39 2.64 -9.71 -5.50
CA LYS A 39 1.56 -10.63 -5.81
C LYS A 39 2.12 -11.99 -6.26
N PRO A 40 1.90 -13.08 -5.52
CA PRO A 40 2.32 -14.40 -5.97
C PRO A 40 1.54 -14.81 -7.22
N SER A 41 2.22 -15.42 -8.18
CA SER A 41 1.58 -16.06 -9.32
C SER A 41 1.15 -17.49 -8.95
N PRO A 42 0.19 -18.09 -9.67
CA PRO A 42 -0.18 -19.48 -9.45
C PRO A 42 1.02 -20.41 -9.67
N ASN A 43 1.35 -21.21 -8.66
CA ASN A 43 2.33 -22.29 -8.78
C ASN A 43 1.59 -23.64 -8.77
N ARG A 44 1.30 -24.18 -9.95
CA ARG A 44 0.44 -25.36 -10.10
C ARG A 44 1.16 -26.68 -9.90
N THR A 45 2.49 -26.68 -9.99
CA THR A 45 3.31 -27.88 -9.85
C THR A 45 3.82 -27.95 -8.42
N TYR A 46 3.37 -28.95 -7.66
CA TYR A 46 3.76 -29.11 -6.26
C TYR A 46 5.28 -29.25 -6.06
N GLU A 47 5.94 -29.93 -7.00
CA GLU A 47 7.39 -30.17 -6.97
C GLU A 47 8.21 -29.04 -7.62
N ALA A 48 7.59 -27.91 -7.97
CA ALA A 48 8.30 -26.80 -8.59
C ALA A 48 9.38 -26.25 -7.64
N SER A 49 10.61 -26.14 -8.17
CA SER A 49 11.71 -25.45 -7.51
C SER A 49 11.67 -23.94 -7.73
N THR A 50 10.87 -23.49 -8.69
CA THR A 50 10.71 -22.09 -9.06
C THR A 50 9.38 -21.51 -8.55
N VAL A 51 9.43 -20.28 -8.04
CA VAL A 51 8.24 -19.48 -7.69
C VAL A 51 8.20 -18.24 -8.58
N HIS A 52 7.01 -17.94 -9.11
CA HIS A 52 6.77 -16.72 -9.85
C HIS A 52 5.97 -15.73 -9.01
N PHE A 53 6.31 -14.45 -9.11
CA PHE A 53 5.55 -13.38 -8.48
C PHE A 53 5.71 -12.09 -9.28
N GLU A 54 4.75 -11.20 -9.10
CA GLU A 54 4.74 -9.87 -9.69
C GLU A 54 5.05 -8.84 -8.61
N ILE A 55 5.82 -7.83 -8.97
CA ILE A 55 6.02 -6.64 -8.14
C ILE A 55 5.53 -5.43 -8.93
N SER A 56 4.79 -4.56 -8.25
CA SER A 56 4.32 -3.29 -8.81
C SER A 56 4.38 -2.17 -7.77
N THR A 57 4.37 -0.92 -8.23
CA THR A 57 4.21 0.26 -7.38
C THR A 57 3.11 1.14 -7.97
N PRO A 58 2.61 2.17 -7.26
CA PRO A 58 1.67 3.13 -7.85
C PRO A 58 2.22 3.84 -9.09
N THR A 59 3.54 3.80 -9.30
CA THR A 59 4.27 4.50 -10.37
C THR A 59 4.88 3.57 -11.42
N GLU A 60 4.91 2.25 -11.16
CA GLU A 60 5.52 1.24 -12.03
C GLU A 60 4.58 0.07 -12.28
N ALA A 61 4.38 -0.24 -13.55
CA ALA A 61 3.58 -1.38 -13.98
C ALA A 61 4.13 -2.71 -13.42
N PRO A 62 3.27 -3.72 -13.22
CA PRO A 62 3.70 -5.00 -12.68
C PRO A 62 4.80 -5.64 -13.53
N THR A 63 5.83 -6.12 -12.84
CA THR A 63 6.97 -6.80 -13.42
C THR A 63 7.04 -8.21 -12.86
N THR A 64 7.11 -9.21 -13.74
CA THR A 64 7.14 -10.62 -13.33
C THR A 64 8.57 -11.07 -13.07
N TYR A 65 8.77 -11.65 -11.88
CA TYR A 65 10.01 -12.27 -11.44
C TYR A 65 9.85 -13.79 -11.31
N SER A 66 10.95 -14.49 -11.54
CA SER A 66 11.10 -15.91 -11.34
C SER A 66 12.19 -16.14 -10.31
N TYR A 67 11.88 -16.82 -9.22
CA TYR A 67 12.83 -17.12 -8.18
C TYR A 67 13.06 -18.63 -8.11
N GLU A 68 14.28 -19.07 -8.43
CA GLU A 68 14.70 -20.47 -8.28
C GLU A 68 15.18 -20.70 -6.85
N MET A 69 14.44 -21.50 -6.09
CA MET A 69 14.66 -21.69 -4.65
C MET A 69 15.93 -22.49 -4.34
N GLN A 70 16.39 -23.36 -5.26
CA GLN A 70 17.59 -24.17 -5.06
C GLN A 70 18.87 -23.37 -5.29
N THR A 71 18.97 -22.69 -6.43
CA THR A 71 20.14 -21.88 -6.79
C THR A 71 20.12 -20.49 -6.16
N ARG A 72 18.98 -20.09 -5.61
CA ARG A 72 18.71 -18.76 -5.02
C ARG A 72 18.87 -17.62 -6.04
N THR A 73 18.49 -17.86 -7.28
CA THR A 73 18.58 -16.88 -8.36
C THR A 73 17.23 -16.22 -8.64
N LEU A 74 17.22 -14.89 -8.69
CA LEU A 74 16.06 -14.07 -9.06
C LEU A 74 16.24 -13.58 -10.50
N GLU A 75 15.35 -14.01 -11.39
CA GLU A 75 15.36 -13.64 -12.81
C GLU A 75 14.17 -12.76 -13.16
N LEU A 76 14.45 -11.69 -13.87
CA LEU A 76 13.42 -10.86 -14.51
C LEU A 76 12.87 -11.61 -15.72
N ARG A 77 11.57 -11.92 -15.73
CA ARG A 77 10.96 -12.56 -16.90
C ARG A 77 10.53 -11.53 -17.92
N HIS A 78 9.52 -10.72 -17.62
CA HIS A 78 8.91 -9.79 -18.58
C HIS A 78 8.43 -8.52 -17.86
N PRO A 79 8.89 -7.32 -18.25
CA PRO A 79 8.20 -6.08 -17.88
C PRO A 79 6.91 -5.97 -18.70
N LEU A 80 5.77 -5.66 -18.07
CA LEU A 80 4.56 -5.33 -18.82
C LEU A 80 4.80 -4.07 -19.67
N HIS A 81 4.21 -4.05 -20.86
CA HIS A 81 4.38 -2.98 -21.85
C HIS A 81 4.16 -1.59 -21.23
N LYS A 82 5.08 -0.66 -21.50
CA LYS A 82 5.05 0.70 -20.95
C LYS A 82 3.79 1.42 -21.45
N ARG A 83 2.82 1.64 -20.55
CA ARG A 83 1.59 2.40 -20.87
C ARG A 83 1.74 3.92 -20.68
N SER A 84 2.74 4.37 -19.93
CA SER A 84 3.00 5.79 -19.64
C SER A 84 4.11 6.37 -20.54
N LYS A 85 3.98 7.66 -20.87
CA LYS A 85 5.06 8.42 -21.48
C LYS A 85 6.18 8.74 -20.48
N LYS A 86 5.83 8.82 -19.19
CA LYS A 86 6.75 9.04 -18.07
C LYS A 86 7.38 7.74 -17.59
N THR A 87 8.47 7.86 -16.87
CA THR A 87 9.21 6.79 -16.19
C THR A 87 8.96 6.86 -14.68
N ALA A 88 9.19 5.76 -13.98
CA ALA A 88 9.14 5.69 -12.52
C ALA A 88 9.98 6.78 -11.83
N ALA A 89 11.14 7.08 -12.44
CA ALA A 89 12.07 8.09 -11.95
C ALA A 89 11.51 9.53 -12.00
N GLU A 90 10.38 9.77 -12.66
CA GLU A 90 9.70 11.07 -12.67
C GLU A 90 8.68 11.21 -11.54
N PHE A 91 8.51 10.18 -10.72
CA PHE A 91 7.62 10.16 -9.58
C PHE A 91 8.39 9.96 -8.27
N THR A 92 7.69 10.24 -7.18
CA THR A 92 8.07 9.91 -5.80
C THR A 92 7.01 8.96 -5.28
N CYS A 93 7.41 7.90 -4.59
CA CYS A 93 6.56 7.01 -3.82
C CYS A 93 7.23 6.77 -2.48
N GLU A 94 6.63 7.24 -1.39
CA GLU A 94 7.21 7.17 -0.05
C GLU A 94 6.14 6.87 0.98
N MET A 95 6.54 6.33 2.13
CA MET A 95 5.65 6.16 3.28
C MET A 95 6.00 7.18 4.35
N ARG A 96 5.00 7.95 4.78
CA ARG A 96 5.10 8.89 5.91
C ARG A 96 4.08 8.53 6.98
N TRP A 97 4.28 9.08 8.18
CA TRP A 97 3.49 8.71 9.36
C TRP A 97 2.78 9.93 9.93
N ALA A 98 1.45 9.91 9.93
CA ALA A 98 0.62 10.92 10.58
C ALA A 98 0.37 10.54 12.04
N LEU A 99 0.67 11.44 12.98
CA LEU A 99 0.55 11.14 14.40
C LEU A 99 -0.84 11.52 14.91
N ALA A 100 -1.59 10.53 15.40
CA ALA A 100 -2.87 10.74 16.06
C ALA A 100 -2.69 11.23 17.50
N GLU A 101 -3.77 11.82 18.05
CA GLU A 101 -3.78 12.36 19.42
C GLU A 101 -3.56 11.28 20.50
N ASP A 102 -3.95 10.04 20.21
CA ASP A 102 -3.70 8.87 21.08
C ASP A 102 -2.26 8.32 20.99
N GLY A 103 -1.38 9.01 20.24
CA GLY A 103 0.02 8.62 20.00
C GLY A 103 0.20 7.59 18.88
N THR A 104 -0.88 7.14 18.24
CA THR A 104 -0.80 6.18 17.13
C THR A 104 -0.21 6.85 15.89
N ALA A 105 0.86 6.27 15.34
CA ALA A 105 1.41 6.65 14.04
C ALA A 105 0.65 5.93 12.92
N ILE A 106 -0.10 6.66 12.10
CA ILE A 106 -0.89 6.17 10.96
C ILE A 106 -0.02 6.25 9.71
N PRO A 107 0.32 5.12 9.07
CA PRO A 107 1.09 5.14 7.84
C PRO A 107 0.25 5.68 6.67
N VAL A 108 0.90 6.45 5.80
CA VAL A 108 0.35 6.96 4.54
C VAL A 108 1.36 6.71 3.44
N THR A 109 1.00 5.91 2.44
CA THR A 109 1.78 5.82 1.20
C THR A 109 1.40 6.98 0.30
N ILE A 110 2.38 7.83 -0.01
CA ILE A 110 2.19 9.06 -0.76
C ILE A 110 2.90 8.89 -2.11
N SER A 111 2.18 9.14 -3.20
CA SER A 111 2.76 9.15 -4.54
C SER A 111 2.41 10.44 -5.27
N HIS A 112 3.40 11.05 -5.93
CA HIS A 112 3.23 12.27 -6.73
C HIS A 112 4.37 12.47 -7.73
N GLN A 113 4.25 13.45 -8.63
CA GLN A 113 5.36 13.83 -9.52
C GLN A 113 6.55 14.38 -8.73
N ARG A 114 7.77 14.03 -9.14
CA ARG A 114 8.98 14.59 -8.53
C ARG A 114 9.07 16.09 -8.77
N GLY A 115 9.51 16.84 -7.76
CA GLY A 115 9.63 18.30 -7.84
C GLY A 115 8.31 19.07 -7.69
N LEU A 116 7.23 18.39 -7.28
CA LEU A 116 5.97 19.05 -6.95
C LEU A 116 6.17 20.08 -5.82
N LEU A 117 5.59 21.28 -5.99
CA LEU A 117 5.59 22.29 -4.94
C LEU A 117 4.62 21.89 -3.84
N LEU A 118 5.09 21.85 -2.59
CA LEU A 118 4.28 21.49 -1.42
C LEU A 118 3.74 22.76 -0.74
N ASP A 119 2.88 23.49 -1.43
CA ASP A 119 2.26 24.75 -0.99
C ASP A 119 0.74 24.66 -0.76
N GLY A 120 0.20 23.43 -0.76
CA GLY A 120 -1.23 23.15 -0.62
C GLY A 120 -2.03 23.28 -1.92
N SER A 121 -1.40 23.69 -3.03
CA SER A 121 -2.12 23.88 -4.29
C SER A 121 -2.37 22.59 -5.08
N ASN A 122 -1.84 21.44 -4.69
CA ASN A 122 -2.02 20.22 -5.50
C ASN A 122 -3.38 19.56 -5.25
N PRO A 123 -4.08 19.06 -6.29
CA PRO A 123 -5.23 18.20 -6.11
C PRO A 123 -4.77 16.87 -5.49
N MET A 124 -5.51 16.36 -4.52
CA MET A 124 -5.16 15.12 -3.82
C MET A 124 -6.33 14.15 -3.82
N LEU A 125 -6.05 12.87 -4.04
CA LEU A 125 -6.99 11.77 -3.83
C LEU A 125 -6.51 10.91 -2.66
N ALA A 126 -7.24 10.98 -1.54
CA ALA A 126 -7.07 10.09 -0.40
C ALA A 126 -7.88 8.80 -0.58
N THR A 127 -7.27 7.64 -0.38
CA THR A 127 -7.92 6.33 -0.50
C THR A 127 -7.76 5.55 0.79
N CYS A 128 -8.84 4.94 1.28
CA CYS A 128 -8.79 4.09 2.47
C CYS A 128 -9.75 2.88 2.37
N TYR A 129 -9.50 1.85 3.19
CA TYR A 129 -10.41 0.73 3.37
C TYR A 129 -10.70 0.46 4.86
N GLY A 130 -9.70 0.05 5.63
CA GLY A 130 -9.81 -0.01 7.09
C GLY A 130 -10.80 -1.06 7.63
N ALA A 131 -11.11 -2.12 6.89
CA ALA A 131 -12.03 -3.17 7.33
C ALA A 131 -11.46 -4.57 7.07
N TYR A 132 -11.95 -5.56 7.83
CA TYR A 132 -11.62 -6.99 7.70
C TYR A 132 -10.13 -7.37 7.77
N GLY A 133 -9.26 -6.45 8.16
CA GLY A 133 -7.82 -6.68 8.13
C GLY A 133 -7.25 -6.67 6.71
N VAL A 134 -7.99 -6.13 5.74
CA VAL A 134 -7.52 -5.94 4.36
C VAL A 134 -6.57 -4.75 4.33
N CYS A 135 -5.42 -4.93 3.69
CA CYS A 135 -4.46 -3.86 3.44
C CYS A 135 -4.88 -3.05 2.22
N VAL A 136 -4.64 -1.74 2.25
CA VAL A 136 -4.63 -0.93 1.04
C VAL A 136 -3.27 -1.11 0.36
N ASP A 137 -3.22 -1.85 -0.73
CA ASP A 137 -1.96 -2.17 -1.41
C ASP A 137 -1.41 -0.97 -2.20
N ALA A 138 -0.09 -0.80 -2.18
CA ALA A 138 0.62 0.16 -3.02
C ALA A 138 0.89 -0.45 -4.41
N ASP A 139 -0.18 -0.87 -5.09
CA ASP A 139 -0.12 -1.53 -6.38
C ASP A 139 -0.26 -0.55 -7.56
N PHE A 140 0.09 -1.03 -8.75
CA PHE A 140 -0.10 -0.26 -9.96
C PHE A 140 -1.58 -0.25 -10.38
N ARG A 141 -2.13 0.94 -10.53
CA ARG A 141 -3.46 1.16 -11.11
C ARG A 141 -3.37 2.18 -12.24
N ALA A 142 -3.98 1.86 -13.38
CA ALA A 142 -3.92 2.73 -14.55
C ALA A 142 -4.57 4.10 -14.28
N GLU A 143 -5.62 4.10 -13.45
CA GLU A 143 -6.32 5.31 -13.03
C GLU A 143 -5.44 6.20 -12.15
N TYR A 144 -4.67 5.58 -11.25
CA TYR A 144 -3.71 6.27 -10.37
C TYR A 144 -2.58 6.92 -11.15
N LEU A 145 -1.97 6.18 -12.07
CA LEU A 145 -0.96 6.73 -12.98
C LEU A 145 -1.49 7.93 -13.76
N SER A 146 -2.73 7.84 -14.26
CA SER A 146 -3.41 8.93 -14.97
C SER A 146 -3.52 10.19 -14.11
N LEU A 147 -3.86 10.07 -12.83
CA LEU A 147 -3.94 11.19 -11.89
C LEU A 147 -2.54 11.77 -11.60
N LEU A 148 -1.57 10.90 -11.31
CA LEU A 148 -0.18 11.29 -11.09
C LEU A 148 0.38 12.08 -12.27
N GLU A 149 0.14 11.66 -13.51
CA GLU A 149 0.57 12.37 -14.73
C GLU A 149 -0.05 13.78 -14.86
N ARG A 150 -1.18 14.04 -14.20
CA ARG A 150 -1.86 15.34 -14.15
C ARG A 150 -1.49 16.19 -12.92
N GLY A 151 -0.49 15.77 -12.15
CA GLY A 151 0.00 16.51 -10.99
C GLY A 151 -0.83 16.29 -9.71
N TRP A 152 -1.63 15.22 -9.67
CA TRP A 152 -2.32 14.85 -8.43
C TRP A 152 -1.35 14.20 -7.43
N VAL A 153 -1.65 14.40 -6.16
CA VAL A 153 -1.09 13.61 -5.05
C VAL A 153 -2.03 12.44 -4.78
N LEU A 154 -1.50 11.23 -4.74
CA LEU A 154 -2.20 10.05 -4.26
C LEU A 154 -1.78 9.76 -2.83
N ALA A 155 -2.75 9.59 -1.95
CA ALA A 155 -2.52 9.24 -0.55
C ALA A 155 -3.29 7.97 -0.20
N LEU A 156 -2.58 6.85 -0.09
CA LEU A 156 -3.15 5.60 0.43
C LEU A 156 -3.04 5.63 1.95
N VAL A 157 -4.17 5.78 2.64
CA VAL A 157 -4.22 5.96 4.08
C VAL A 157 -4.52 4.61 4.75
N HIS A 158 -3.53 4.11 5.50
CA HIS A 158 -3.54 2.78 6.11
C HIS A 158 -4.19 2.81 7.51
N VAL A 159 -5.45 3.23 7.56
CA VAL A 159 -6.20 3.42 8.82
C VAL A 159 -6.37 2.12 9.62
N ARG A 160 -6.52 2.22 10.95
CA ARG A 160 -6.85 1.07 11.81
C ARG A 160 -8.12 0.40 11.32
N GLY A 161 -8.20 -0.91 11.58
CA GLY A 161 -9.23 -1.80 11.02
C GLY A 161 -8.76 -2.51 9.74
N GLY A 162 -7.74 -1.97 9.07
CA GLY A 162 -6.96 -2.63 8.02
C GLY A 162 -5.92 -3.62 8.57
N GLY A 163 -5.12 -4.20 7.68
CA GLY A 163 -4.15 -5.26 7.98
C GLY A 163 -2.70 -4.82 8.07
N GLU A 164 -2.40 -3.56 7.78
CA GLU A 164 -1.05 -3.09 7.45
C GLU A 164 -0.04 -3.27 8.57
N LEU A 165 -0.47 -3.10 9.83
CA LEU A 165 0.35 -3.33 11.02
C LEU A 165 -0.10 -4.58 11.81
N GLY A 166 -0.70 -5.54 11.10
CA GLY A 166 -1.08 -6.86 11.61
C GLY A 166 -2.36 -6.90 12.44
N ALA A 167 -2.58 -8.03 13.12
CA ALA A 167 -3.87 -8.35 13.74
C ALA A 167 -4.32 -7.35 14.83
N ARG A 168 -3.39 -6.69 15.52
CA ARG A 168 -3.72 -5.65 16.52
C ARG A 168 -4.28 -4.40 15.84
N TRP A 169 -3.72 -4.02 14.69
CA TRP A 169 -4.19 -2.89 13.88
C TRP A 169 -5.64 -3.08 13.43
N HIS A 170 -5.96 -4.28 12.95
CA HIS A 170 -7.33 -4.64 12.58
C HIS A 170 -8.28 -4.58 13.79
N LYS A 171 -7.88 -5.20 14.91
CA LYS A 171 -8.72 -5.27 16.12
C LYS A 171 -9.01 -3.89 16.73
N ALA A 172 -8.11 -2.92 16.56
CA ALA A 172 -8.25 -1.58 17.13
C ALA A 172 -9.43 -0.77 16.57
N ALA A 173 -9.93 -1.08 15.36
CA ALA A 173 -11.05 -0.36 14.75
C ALA A 173 -12.12 -1.27 14.13
N ARG A 174 -12.40 -2.41 14.76
CA ARG A 174 -13.50 -3.31 14.35
C ARG A 174 -14.74 -3.16 15.24
N GLY A 175 -15.91 -3.48 14.69
CA GLY A 175 -17.18 -3.48 15.44
C GLY A 175 -17.50 -2.10 16.02
N ALA A 176 -17.76 -2.03 17.33
CA ALA A 176 -18.09 -0.78 18.02
C ALA A 176 -16.98 0.29 17.95
N CYS A 177 -15.73 -0.12 17.68
CA CYS A 177 -14.59 0.80 17.57
C CYS A 177 -14.42 1.35 16.15
N LYS A 178 -15.36 1.14 15.22
CA LYS A 178 -15.19 1.51 13.81
C LYS A 178 -14.98 3.01 13.58
N ARG A 179 -15.40 3.86 14.52
CA ARG A 179 -15.13 5.30 14.49
C ARG A 179 -13.63 5.63 14.43
N VAL A 180 -12.78 4.78 15.01
CA VAL A 180 -11.33 4.94 14.98
C VAL A 180 -10.79 4.98 13.55
N SER A 181 -11.33 4.18 12.61
CA SER A 181 -10.92 4.26 11.19
C SER A 181 -11.18 5.64 10.58
N ALA A 182 -12.29 6.28 10.94
CA ALA A 182 -12.67 7.59 10.42
C ALA A 182 -11.81 8.72 11.04
N ASP A 183 -11.51 8.60 12.34
CA ASP A 183 -10.61 9.54 13.02
C ASP A 183 -9.18 9.44 12.46
N ASP A 184 -8.68 8.23 12.21
CA ASP A 184 -7.38 8.02 11.55
C ASP A 184 -7.34 8.65 10.16
N LEU A 185 -8.40 8.48 9.37
CA LEU A 185 -8.50 9.10 8.04
C LEU A 185 -8.45 10.63 8.13
N GLY A 186 -9.19 11.22 9.07
CA GLY A 186 -9.20 12.66 9.29
C GLY A 186 -7.84 13.19 9.74
N VAL A 187 -7.15 12.49 10.66
CA VAL A 187 -5.79 12.82 11.11
C VAL A 187 -4.82 12.79 9.94
N ALA A 188 -4.86 11.74 9.12
CA ALA A 188 -3.97 11.60 7.96
C ALA A 188 -4.19 12.74 6.96
N ILE A 189 -5.44 13.02 6.57
CA ILE A 189 -5.77 14.09 5.61
C ILE A 189 -5.32 15.46 6.14
N ARG A 190 -5.64 15.79 7.39
CA ARG A 190 -5.24 17.06 8.00
C ARG A 190 -3.70 17.19 8.09
N THR A 191 -3.01 16.08 8.33
CA THR A 191 -1.54 16.05 8.34
C THR A 191 -0.97 16.27 6.94
N MET A 192 -1.58 15.68 5.91
CA MET A 192 -1.21 15.92 4.50
C MET A 192 -1.38 17.39 4.11
N HIS A 193 -2.42 18.07 4.60
CA HIS A 193 -2.58 19.51 4.44
C HIS A 193 -1.47 20.30 5.13
N ALA A 194 -1.15 19.95 6.38
CA ALA A 194 -0.08 20.61 7.13
C ALA A 194 1.31 20.43 6.49
N TRP A 195 1.54 19.30 5.81
CA TRP A 195 2.77 19.06 5.02
C TRP A 195 2.76 19.74 3.64
N GLY A 196 1.71 20.48 3.28
CA GLY A 196 1.62 21.22 2.03
C GLY A 196 1.31 20.36 0.80
N TYR A 197 0.96 19.07 0.96
CA TYR A 197 0.62 18.25 -0.21
C TYR A 197 -0.68 18.69 -0.86
N SER A 198 -1.66 19.20 -0.09
CA SER A 198 -2.94 19.68 -0.60
C SER A 198 -3.62 20.64 0.37
N ALA A 199 -4.83 21.08 0.04
CA ALA A 199 -5.71 21.88 0.88
C ALA A 199 -7.13 21.31 0.83
N PRO A 200 -8.00 21.62 1.80
CA PRO A 200 -9.36 21.09 1.84
C PRO A 200 -10.15 21.27 0.54
N GLU A 201 -10.02 22.43 -0.11
CA GLU A 201 -10.74 22.79 -1.34
C GLU A 201 -10.25 22.01 -2.57
N ARG A 202 -9.15 21.28 -2.44
CA ARG A 202 -8.49 20.47 -3.48
C ARG A 202 -8.33 18.99 -3.11
N THR A 203 -8.83 18.59 -1.94
CA THR A 203 -8.72 17.20 -1.48
C THR A 203 -10.00 16.45 -1.78
N THR A 204 -9.88 15.32 -2.47
CA THR A 204 -10.95 14.33 -2.61
C THR A 204 -10.60 13.07 -1.83
N ALA A 205 -11.61 12.30 -1.47
CA ALA A 205 -11.42 10.98 -0.89
C ALA A 205 -12.22 9.93 -1.65
N GLN A 206 -11.80 8.67 -1.59
CA GLN A 206 -12.59 7.54 -2.09
C GLN A 206 -12.42 6.35 -1.14
N ALA A 207 -13.45 5.52 -1.05
CA ALA A 207 -13.42 4.27 -0.33
C ALA A 207 -14.46 3.31 -0.90
N ASP A 208 -14.09 2.04 -1.02
CA ASP A 208 -14.96 1.02 -1.61
C ASP A 208 -15.53 0.06 -0.54
N SER A 209 -16.71 -0.49 -0.80
CA SER A 209 -17.33 -1.55 0.02
C SER A 209 -17.39 -1.16 1.51
N ALA A 210 -16.88 -1.97 2.43
CA ALA A 210 -16.86 -1.67 3.86
C ALA A 210 -16.01 -0.45 4.25
N GLY A 211 -15.10 0.00 3.37
CA GLY A 211 -14.34 1.23 3.56
C GLY A 211 -15.20 2.49 3.50
N ALA A 212 -16.30 2.46 2.73
CA ALA A 212 -17.24 3.57 2.63
C ALA A 212 -17.84 3.95 3.99
N LEU A 213 -17.86 3.04 4.97
CA LEU A 213 -18.31 3.36 6.33
C LEU A 213 -17.36 4.34 7.04
N ALA A 214 -16.04 4.18 6.88
CA ALA A 214 -15.06 5.09 7.48
C ALA A 214 -15.12 6.47 6.83
N LEU A 215 -15.19 6.50 5.49
CA LEU A 215 -15.33 7.75 4.73
C LEU A 215 -16.67 8.45 5.01
N GLY A 216 -17.78 7.70 5.09
CA GLY A 216 -19.10 8.26 5.41
C GLY A 216 -19.16 8.88 6.80
N LEU A 217 -18.50 8.26 7.79
CA LEU A 217 -18.36 8.84 9.13
C LEU A 217 -17.51 10.12 9.11
N LEU A 218 -16.43 10.15 8.32
CA LEU A 218 -15.63 11.37 8.16
C LEU A 218 -16.47 12.49 7.54
N LEU A 219 -17.17 12.24 6.44
CA LEU A 219 -18.05 13.22 5.79
C LEU A 219 -19.14 13.75 6.72
N SER A 220 -19.63 12.92 7.64
CA SER A 220 -20.66 13.33 8.61
C SER A 220 -20.11 14.19 9.75
N THR A 221 -18.81 14.11 10.04
CA THR A 221 -18.22 14.67 11.26
C THR A 221 -17.18 15.75 11.01
N ARG A 222 -16.51 15.70 9.86
CA ARG A 222 -15.46 16.62 9.41
C ARG A 222 -15.54 16.86 7.89
N PRO A 223 -16.71 17.25 7.33
CA PRO A 223 -16.87 17.48 5.90
C PRO A 223 -15.93 18.57 5.37
N GLU A 224 -15.54 19.51 6.22
CA GLU A 224 -14.65 20.62 5.88
C GLU A 224 -13.24 20.20 5.46
N LEU A 225 -12.84 18.94 5.67
CA LEU A 225 -11.55 18.42 5.23
C LEU A 225 -11.51 18.06 3.73
N LEU A 226 -12.67 17.96 3.08
CA LEU A 226 -12.80 17.41 1.73
C LEU A 226 -13.59 18.33 0.82
N ARG A 227 -13.16 18.42 -0.44
CA ARG A 227 -13.90 19.04 -1.53
C ARG A 227 -14.95 18.09 -2.12
N ALA A 228 -14.64 16.80 -2.22
CA ALA A 228 -15.50 15.78 -2.78
C ALA A 228 -15.14 14.39 -2.24
N ALA A 229 -16.08 13.44 -2.35
CA ALA A 229 -15.90 12.05 -1.98
C ALA A 229 -16.74 11.13 -2.87
#